data_AF-A0A6A4HE90-F1
#
_entry.id   AF-A0A6A4HE90-F1
#
_cell.length_a   1.000
_cell.length_b   1.000
_cell.length_c   1.000
_cell.angle_alpha   90.00
_cell.angle_beta   90.00
_cell.angle_gamma   90.00
#
_symmetry.space_group_name_H-M   'P 1'
#
loop_
_entity.id
_entity.type
_entity.pdbx_description
1 polymer ?
#
loop_
_entity_poly.entity_id
_entity_poly.type
_entity_poly.pdbx_seq_one_letter_code
_entity_poly.pdbx_strand_id
1 'polypeptide(L)'
;MGTLFRVASFNGSTLLHIRILIGYRITVNRREYQGSTPYTDAERDVFTQGSDDQRLDLLLSEGKNLALCLEGLIHSLSLPPRVVIFGWSLGKLFTLPLLASISSLPQAVQERLASSVHKTIVWVLRYAGSPTYVPLLDLDIAPEARPMAFLKWLGYYIMHGGLFKRNITRFDKGYSDPNRRGTFNCLPLQELAEMIDLNASSRSDSLIPDASLGQPGFLKVAGIITNKALFDTLTPSAWGGMDVWHLFGNSNIPQIMAATWFLEDQVHCQPYAI
;
A
#
# COMPACT_ATOMS: atom_id res chain seq x y z
N MET A 1 24.73 6.57 8.49
CA MET A 1 24.20 6.39 7.12
C MET A 1 22.70 6.57 7.25
N GLY A 2 22.15 7.71 6.82
CA GLY A 2 20.71 7.91 6.85
C GLY A 2 20.03 7.18 5.70
N THR A 3 18.75 6.87 5.90
CA THR A 3 17.92 6.20 4.92
C THR A 3 17.32 7.23 3.99
N LEU A 4 17.57 7.07 2.70
CA LEU A 4 17.13 8.05 1.71
C LEU A 4 15.69 7.74 1.28
N PHE A 5 14.74 8.49 1.82
CA PHE A 5 13.37 8.50 1.30
C PHE A 5 13.31 9.28 -0.01
N ARG A 6 12.93 8.61 -1.11
CA ARG A 6 12.81 9.24 -2.43
C ARG A 6 11.35 9.28 -2.87
N VAL A 7 10.90 10.48 -3.22
CA VAL A 7 9.62 10.71 -3.88
C VAL A 7 9.89 10.84 -5.38
N ALA A 8 9.31 9.95 -6.18
CA ALA A 8 9.47 9.97 -7.63
C ALA A 8 8.11 10.15 -8.33
N SER A 9 8.00 11.22 -9.11
CA SER A 9 6.85 11.51 -9.96
C SER A 9 7.10 11.04 -11.40
N PHE A 10 6.09 10.44 -12.02
CA PHE A 10 6.14 10.01 -13.41
C PHE A 10 5.01 10.66 -14.22
N ASN A 11 5.35 11.18 -15.40
CA ASN A 11 4.36 11.55 -16.41
C ASN A 11 3.91 10.28 -17.15
N GLY A 12 2.60 10.15 -17.41
CA GLY A 12 1.94 8.89 -17.78
C GLY A 12 2.43 8.17 -19.05
N SER A 13 3.36 8.74 -19.82
CA SER A 13 4.03 8.07 -20.96
C SER A 13 5.31 7.32 -20.57
N THR A 14 5.85 7.52 -19.36
CA THR A 14 7.16 6.98 -18.93
C THR A 14 7.05 5.69 -18.10
N LEU A 15 5.84 5.22 -17.80
CA LEU A 15 5.63 3.98 -17.03
C LEU A 15 6.08 2.72 -17.77
N LEU A 16 6.20 2.79 -19.12
CA LEU A 16 6.70 1.69 -19.94
C LEU A 16 8.23 1.55 -19.94
N HIS A 17 8.97 2.49 -19.33
CA HIS A 17 10.44 2.54 -19.32
C HIS A 17 11.05 2.55 -17.91
N ILE A 18 10.32 2.10 -16.88
CA ILE A 18 11.02 1.32 -15.86
C ILE A 18 11.43 0.06 -16.62
N ARG A 19 12.69 0.00 -17.10
CA ARG A 19 13.30 -1.26 -17.53
C ARG A 19 12.91 -2.25 -16.46
N ILE A 20 11.98 -3.14 -16.78
CA ILE A 20 11.64 -4.29 -15.96
C ILE A 20 13.01 -4.91 -15.70
N LEU A 21 13.48 -4.74 -14.46
CA LEU A 21 14.75 -5.30 -14.03
C LEU A 21 14.64 -6.77 -14.36
N ILE A 22 15.51 -7.23 -15.24
CA ILE A 22 15.62 -8.63 -15.65
C ILE A 22 15.79 -9.43 -14.36
N GLY A 23 14.71 -10.07 -13.90
CA GLY A 23 14.62 -10.62 -12.56
C GLY A 23 13.28 -11.31 -12.31
N TYR A 24 13.28 -12.27 -11.39
CA TYR A 24 12.08 -13.03 -11.02
C TYR A 24 11.14 -12.15 -10.20
N ARG A 25 9.83 -12.20 -10.52
CA ARG A 25 8.77 -11.60 -9.72
C ARG A 25 8.10 -12.69 -8.89
N ILE A 26 8.11 -12.52 -7.57
CA ILE A 26 7.39 -13.41 -6.64
C ILE A 26 6.22 -12.61 -6.06
N THR A 27 5.01 -13.16 -6.18
CA THR A 27 3.80 -12.63 -5.55
C THR A 27 3.34 -13.59 -4.48
N VAL A 28 3.05 -13.07 -3.29
CA VAL A 28 2.61 -13.88 -2.15
C VAL A 28 1.13 -13.61 -1.90
N ASN A 29 0.33 -14.67 -1.84
CA ASN A 29 -1.05 -14.57 -1.38
C ASN A 29 -1.04 -14.26 0.12
N ARG A 30 -1.64 -13.13 0.53
CA ARG A 30 -1.87 -12.87 1.96
C ARG A 30 -2.90 -13.88 2.51
N ARG A 31 -2.98 -13.98 3.84
CA ARG A 31 -4.02 -14.74 4.54
C ARG A 31 -5.42 -14.41 3.98
N GLU A 32 -6.35 -15.36 4.04
CA GLU A 32 -7.69 -15.32 3.43
C GLU A 32 -7.77 -15.43 1.90
N TYR A 33 -6.67 -15.32 1.14
CA TYR A 33 -6.72 -15.69 -0.28
C TYR A 33 -6.65 -17.21 -0.47
N GLN A 34 -7.13 -17.69 -1.62
CA GLN A 34 -7.03 -19.10 -1.98
C GLN A 34 -5.59 -19.64 -1.82
N GLY A 35 -5.47 -20.80 -1.16
CA GLY A 35 -4.19 -21.45 -0.88
C GLY A 35 -3.40 -20.88 0.30
N SER A 36 -3.93 -19.88 1.01
CA SER A 36 -3.33 -19.30 2.21
C SER A 36 -4.09 -19.70 3.49
N THR A 37 -3.50 -19.40 4.65
CA THR A 37 -4.15 -19.60 5.95
C THR A 37 -5.26 -18.57 6.17
N PRO A 38 -6.49 -18.97 6.53
CA PRO A 38 -7.54 -18.01 6.90
C PRO A 38 -7.23 -17.31 8.24
N TYR A 39 -7.89 -16.19 8.49
CA TYR A 39 -8.00 -15.63 9.84
C TYR A 39 -8.91 -16.52 10.69
N THR A 40 -8.67 -16.53 11.99
CA THR A 40 -9.61 -17.07 12.98
C THR A 40 -10.78 -16.11 13.16
N ASP A 41 -11.89 -16.57 13.76
CA ASP A 41 -13.03 -15.69 14.07
C ASP A 41 -12.60 -14.53 14.98
N ALA A 42 -11.79 -14.81 16.01
CA ALA A 42 -11.27 -13.80 16.92
C ALA A 42 -10.42 -12.72 16.21
N GLU A 43 -9.60 -13.11 15.23
CA GLU A 43 -8.83 -12.13 14.43
C GLU A 43 -9.75 -11.29 13.52
N ARG A 44 -10.80 -11.91 12.94
CA ARG A 44 -11.81 -11.17 12.16
C ARG A 44 -12.58 -10.17 13.01
N ASP A 45 -12.89 -10.55 14.24
CA ASP A 45 -13.55 -9.66 15.20
C ASP A 45 -12.67 -8.46 15.55
N VAL A 46 -11.35 -8.60 15.59
CA VAL A 46 -10.44 -7.46 15.80
C VAL A 46 -10.53 -6.44 14.65
N PHE A 47 -10.64 -6.90 13.39
CA PHE A 47 -10.80 -5.96 12.26
C PHE A 47 -12.08 -5.12 12.43
N THR A 48 -13.19 -5.73 12.83
CA THR A 48 -14.48 -5.03 12.89
C THR A 48 -14.71 -4.28 14.22
N GLN A 49 -14.40 -4.91 15.34
CA GLN A 49 -14.79 -4.47 16.69
C GLN A 49 -13.60 -4.20 17.62
N GLY A 50 -12.38 -4.56 17.22
CA GLY A 50 -11.19 -4.40 18.05
C GLY A 50 -10.85 -2.94 18.38
N SER A 51 -10.11 -2.74 19.46
CA SER A 51 -9.49 -1.44 19.78
C SER A 51 -8.39 -1.10 18.78
N ASP A 52 -7.93 0.16 18.78
CA ASP A 52 -6.77 0.57 17.97
C ASP A 52 -5.53 -0.27 18.30
N ASP A 53 -5.31 -0.59 19.58
CA ASP A 53 -4.17 -1.38 20.04
C ASP A 53 -4.26 -2.83 19.55
N GLN A 54 -5.44 -3.46 19.64
CA GLN A 54 -5.66 -4.81 19.12
C GLN A 54 -5.44 -4.89 17.60
N ARG A 55 -5.91 -3.88 16.86
CA ARG A 55 -5.71 -3.78 15.40
C ARG A 55 -4.24 -3.55 15.05
N LEU A 56 -3.55 -2.70 15.81
CA LEU A 56 -2.12 -2.45 15.65
C LEU A 56 -1.31 -3.72 15.87
N ASP A 57 -1.57 -4.43 16.98
CA ASP A 57 -0.91 -5.70 17.31
C ASP A 57 -1.15 -6.76 16.24
N LEU A 58 -2.40 -6.90 15.78
CA LEU A 58 -2.73 -7.82 14.70
C LEU A 58 -1.97 -7.49 13.41
N LEU A 59 -1.96 -6.23 12.97
CA LEU A 59 -1.25 -5.84 11.74
C LEU A 59 0.27 -5.98 11.87
N LEU A 60 0.87 -5.66 13.03
CA LEU A 60 2.30 -5.86 13.26
C LEU A 60 2.67 -7.35 13.31
N SER A 61 1.80 -8.20 13.88
CA SER A 61 1.95 -9.66 13.83
C SER A 61 1.93 -10.16 12.38
N GLU A 62 1.00 -9.68 11.56
CA GLU A 62 0.97 -9.99 10.12
C GLU A 62 2.25 -9.52 9.41
N GLY A 63 2.74 -8.32 9.74
CA GLY A 63 4.03 -7.81 9.25
C GLY A 63 5.21 -8.73 9.60
N LYS A 64 5.25 -9.22 10.84
CA LYS A 64 6.27 -10.17 11.32
C LYS A 64 6.22 -11.48 10.53
N ASN A 65 5.02 -12.02 10.32
CA ASN A 65 4.82 -13.25 9.54
C ASN A 65 5.29 -13.07 8.09
N LEU A 66 5.01 -11.92 7.48
CA LEU A 66 5.48 -11.61 6.13
C LEU A 66 7.00 -11.44 6.05
N ALA A 67 7.63 -10.83 7.06
CA ALA A 67 9.08 -10.69 7.10
C ALA A 67 9.79 -12.05 7.26
N LEU A 68 9.24 -12.95 8.08
CA LEU A 68 9.72 -14.33 8.20
C LEU A 68 9.50 -15.13 6.89
N CYS A 69 8.36 -14.93 6.24
CA CYS A 69 8.10 -15.53 4.92
C CYS A 69 9.12 -15.04 3.88
N LEU A 70 9.41 -13.73 3.85
CA LEU A 70 10.41 -13.14 2.97
C LEU A 70 11.81 -13.74 3.22
N GLU A 71 12.23 -13.85 4.48
CA GLU A 71 13.51 -14.48 4.83
C GLU A 71 13.57 -15.95 4.39
N GLY A 72 12.51 -16.70 4.64
CA GLY A 72 12.38 -18.09 4.20
C GLY A 72 12.43 -18.24 2.68
N LEU A 73 11.81 -17.33 1.92
CA LEU A 73 11.87 -17.30 0.46
C LEU A 73 13.27 -16.99 -0.05
N ILE A 74 13.94 -16.00 0.54
CA ILE A 74 15.32 -15.63 0.20
C ILE A 74 16.24 -16.84 0.36
N HIS A 75 16.15 -17.51 1.50
CA HIS A 75 16.97 -18.69 1.79
C HIS A 75 16.61 -19.88 0.89
N SER A 76 15.33 -20.26 0.84
CA SER A 76 14.88 -21.47 0.15
C SER A 76 15.10 -21.41 -1.36
N LEU A 77 15.02 -20.22 -1.95
CA LEU A 77 15.24 -20.02 -3.38
C LEU A 77 16.66 -19.52 -3.69
N SER A 78 17.52 -19.37 -2.67
CA SER A 78 18.87 -18.81 -2.80
C SER A 78 18.88 -17.49 -3.60
N LEU A 79 17.95 -16.58 -3.24
CA LEU A 79 17.80 -15.32 -3.96
C LEU A 79 19.07 -14.46 -3.82
N PRO A 80 19.48 -13.75 -4.89
CA PRO A 80 20.59 -12.81 -4.77
C PRO A 80 20.25 -11.67 -3.80
N PRO A 81 21.25 -11.04 -3.16
CA PRO A 81 21.08 -9.97 -2.16
C PRO A 81 20.68 -8.62 -2.81
N ARG A 82 19.65 -8.65 -3.64
CA ARG A 82 19.11 -7.50 -4.38
C ARG A 82 17.59 -7.54 -4.43
N VAL A 83 17.00 -7.95 -3.32
CA VAL A 83 15.55 -8.08 -3.20
C VAL A 83 14.93 -6.69 -3.07
N VAL A 84 13.85 -6.49 -3.80
CA VAL A 84 13.03 -5.28 -3.74
C VAL A 84 11.66 -5.66 -3.24
N ILE A 85 11.23 -5.05 -2.15
CA ILE A 85 9.87 -5.19 -1.65
C ILE A 85 8.99 -4.19 -2.41
N PHE A 86 7.86 -4.66 -2.96
CA PHE A 86 6.94 -3.82 -3.70
C PHE A 86 5.53 -3.97 -3.11
N GLY A 87 5.00 -2.88 -2.54
CA GLY A 87 3.64 -2.79 -2.04
C GLY A 87 2.82 -1.79 -2.84
N TRP A 88 1.63 -2.18 -3.29
CA TRP A 88 0.71 -1.28 -3.99
C TRP A 88 -0.71 -1.41 -3.47
N SER A 89 -1.51 -0.35 -3.62
CA SER A 89 -2.94 -0.34 -3.24
C SER A 89 -3.12 -0.88 -1.80
N LEU A 90 -4.02 -1.83 -1.58
CA LEU A 90 -4.21 -2.48 -0.29
C LEU A 90 -2.96 -3.24 0.21
N GLY A 91 -2.13 -3.74 -0.70
CA GLY A 91 -0.87 -4.42 -0.35
C GLY A 91 0.06 -3.56 0.51
N LYS A 92 0.01 -2.22 0.39
CA LYS A 92 0.78 -1.33 1.26
C LYS A 92 0.45 -1.47 2.74
N LEU A 93 -0.80 -1.83 3.05
CA LEU A 93 -1.27 -2.01 4.42
C LEU A 93 -0.61 -3.20 5.11
N PHE A 94 -0.01 -4.10 4.33
CA PHE A 94 0.76 -5.24 4.81
C PHE A 94 2.27 -5.05 4.61
N THR A 95 2.67 -4.32 3.56
CA THR A 95 4.07 -3.91 3.36
C THR A 95 4.57 -3.00 4.48
N LEU A 96 3.78 -2.00 4.91
CA LEU A 96 4.23 -1.10 5.98
C LEU A 96 4.40 -1.81 7.33
N PRO A 97 3.47 -2.66 7.81
CA PRO A 97 3.72 -3.47 9.00
C PRO A 97 4.91 -4.42 8.85
N LEU A 98 5.13 -5.01 7.66
CA LEU A 98 6.33 -5.81 7.39
C LEU A 98 7.58 -4.98 7.70
N LEU A 99 7.68 -3.78 7.13
CA LEU A 99 8.80 -2.86 7.39
C LEU A 99 8.90 -2.51 8.88
N ALA A 100 7.80 -2.11 9.51
CA ALA A 100 7.74 -1.69 10.90
C ALA A 100 8.04 -2.82 11.90
N SER A 101 7.93 -4.08 11.50
CA SER A 101 8.13 -5.25 12.36
C SER A 101 9.58 -5.70 12.46
N ILE A 102 10.49 -5.21 11.59
CA ILE A 102 11.88 -5.67 11.50
C ILE A 102 12.59 -5.69 12.86
N SER A 103 12.42 -4.64 13.66
CA SER A 103 13.10 -4.48 14.95
C SER A 103 12.59 -5.43 16.04
N SER A 104 11.46 -6.11 15.80
CA SER A 104 10.90 -7.13 16.70
C SER A 104 11.34 -8.56 16.35
N LEU A 105 12.05 -8.75 15.24
CA LEU A 105 12.55 -10.06 14.82
C LEU A 105 13.82 -10.43 15.58
N PRO A 106 14.19 -11.72 15.67
CA PRO A 106 15.50 -12.12 16.19
C PRO A 106 16.63 -11.42 15.42
N GLN A 107 17.69 -10.99 16.10
CA GLN A 107 18.79 -10.22 15.49
C GLN A 107 19.36 -10.89 14.23
N ALA A 108 19.57 -12.21 14.27
CA ALA A 108 20.08 -12.96 13.12
C ALA A 108 19.15 -12.88 11.89
N VAL A 109 17.84 -12.78 12.08
CA VAL A 109 16.86 -12.60 10.98
C VAL A 109 16.95 -11.18 10.43
N GLN A 110 17.10 -10.18 11.31
CA GLN A 110 17.27 -8.78 10.90
C GLN A 110 18.50 -8.61 10.02
N GLU A 111 19.65 -9.15 10.42
CA GLU A 111 20.91 -9.05 9.67
C GLU A 111 20.82 -9.71 8.27
N ARG A 112 20.14 -10.86 8.17
CA ARG A 112 19.93 -11.54 6.87
C ARG A 112 19.00 -10.76 5.96
N LEU A 113 17.91 -10.19 6.50
CA LEU A 113 17.00 -9.34 5.73
C LEU A 113 17.69 -8.04 5.28
N ALA A 114 18.42 -7.38 6.18
CA ALA A 114 19.17 -6.15 5.89
C ALA A 114 20.24 -6.33 4.82
N SER A 115 20.92 -7.49 4.81
CA SER A 115 21.91 -7.81 3.77
C SER A 115 21.30 -8.20 2.42
N SER A 116 20.01 -8.56 2.37
CA SER A 116 19.36 -9.05 1.15
C SER A 116 18.43 -8.04 0.50
N VAL A 117 17.75 -7.22 1.30
CA VAL A 117 16.74 -6.25 0.85
C VAL A 117 17.34 -4.86 0.78
N HIS A 118 17.50 -4.31 -0.42
CA HIS A 118 18.12 -2.98 -0.59
C HIS A 118 17.11 -1.87 -0.90
N LYS A 119 15.87 -2.21 -1.25
CA LYS A 119 14.86 -1.21 -1.61
C LYS A 119 13.45 -1.69 -1.27
N THR A 120 12.64 -0.76 -0.79
CA THR A 120 11.20 -0.90 -0.76
C THR A 120 10.55 0.17 -1.62
N ILE A 121 9.54 -0.23 -2.37
CA ILE A 121 8.73 0.64 -3.20
C ILE A 121 7.30 0.55 -2.69
N VAL A 122 6.75 1.69 -2.29
CA VAL A 122 5.36 1.82 -1.88
C VAL A 122 4.62 2.70 -2.89
N TRP A 123 3.77 2.06 -3.69
CA TRP A 123 2.90 2.74 -4.63
C TRP A 123 1.53 2.95 -3.98
N VAL A 124 0.96 4.15 -4.13
CA VAL A 124 -0.43 4.46 -3.72
C VAL A 124 -0.63 4.53 -2.20
N LEU A 125 0.17 5.34 -1.48
CA LEU A 125 -0.19 5.74 -0.11
C LEU A 125 -1.44 6.62 -0.15
N ARG A 126 -2.33 6.50 0.84
CA ARG A 126 -3.57 7.30 0.93
C ARG A 126 -3.56 8.01 2.27
N TYR A 127 -3.95 9.29 2.26
CA TYR A 127 -4.06 10.10 3.47
C TYR A 127 -5.50 10.12 3.97
N ALA A 128 -5.66 9.79 5.24
CA ALA A 128 -6.93 9.63 5.96
C ALA A 128 -7.80 10.90 5.99
N GLY A 129 -7.20 12.08 5.98
CA GLY A 129 -7.90 13.35 6.23
C GLY A 129 -8.47 14.04 4.98
N SER A 130 -8.48 13.38 3.81
CA SER A 130 -8.89 14.02 2.56
C SER A 130 -10.35 13.70 2.20
N PRO A 131 -11.27 14.69 2.20
CA PRO A 131 -12.63 14.50 1.72
C PRO A 131 -12.61 14.35 0.21
N THR A 132 -12.54 13.11 -0.24
CA THR A 132 -12.40 12.76 -1.65
C THR A 132 -13.48 11.75 -2.01
N TYR A 133 -13.99 11.89 -3.23
CA TYR A 133 -14.99 10.99 -3.74
C TYR A 133 -14.47 9.55 -3.79
N VAL A 134 -15.30 8.61 -3.34
CA VAL A 134 -15.07 7.17 -3.43
C VAL A 134 -16.41 6.52 -3.81
N PRO A 135 -16.54 5.87 -4.98
CA PRO A 135 -17.82 5.27 -5.41
C PRO A 135 -18.44 4.28 -4.43
N LEU A 136 -17.65 3.65 -3.56
CA LEU A 136 -18.16 2.75 -2.50
C LEU A 136 -19.05 3.45 -1.48
N LEU A 137 -18.90 4.76 -1.33
CA LEU A 137 -19.65 5.58 -0.37
C LEU A 137 -20.71 6.46 -1.06
N ASP A 138 -20.85 6.36 -2.38
CA ASP A 138 -21.81 7.14 -3.14
C ASP A 138 -23.23 6.57 -2.98
N LEU A 139 -24.09 7.34 -2.31
CA LEU A 139 -25.47 6.94 -2.04
C LEU A 139 -26.37 6.99 -3.28
N ASP A 140 -25.95 7.71 -4.34
CA ASP A 140 -26.68 7.79 -5.60
C ASP A 140 -26.44 6.54 -6.48
N ILE A 141 -25.42 5.74 -6.15
CA ILE A 141 -25.17 4.43 -6.77
C ILE A 141 -25.85 3.36 -5.92
N ALA A 142 -26.64 2.49 -6.56
CA ALA A 142 -27.25 1.33 -5.91
C ALA A 142 -26.17 0.46 -5.23
N PRO A 143 -26.37 -0.04 -3.98
CA PRO A 143 -25.34 -0.75 -3.21
C PRO A 143 -24.60 -1.84 -3.98
N GLU A 144 -25.35 -2.64 -4.74
CA GLU A 144 -24.89 -3.74 -5.60
C GLU A 144 -24.04 -3.30 -6.79
N ALA A 145 -24.19 -2.05 -7.27
CA ALA A 145 -23.41 -1.49 -8.37
C ALA A 145 -22.12 -0.79 -7.91
N ARG A 146 -22.02 -0.43 -6.61
CA ARG A 146 -20.87 0.30 -6.05
C ARG A 146 -19.53 -0.42 -6.21
N PRO A 147 -19.39 -1.75 -5.99
CA PRO A 147 -18.11 -2.44 -6.17
C PRO A 147 -17.57 -2.31 -7.60
N MET A 148 -18.43 -2.46 -8.61
CA MET A 148 -18.01 -2.31 -10.01
C MET A 148 -17.73 -0.86 -10.38
N ALA A 149 -18.50 0.11 -9.87
CA ALA A 149 -18.20 1.53 -10.05
C ALA A 149 -16.83 1.89 -9.45
N PHE A 150 -16.53 1.36 -8.26
CA PHE A 150 -15.25 1.52 -7.59
C PHE A 150 -14.09 0.90 -8.37
N LEU A 151 -14.24 -0.35 -8.84
CA LEU A 151 -13.22 -0.99 -9.66
C LEU A 151 -12.92 -0.19 -10.93
N LYS A 152 -13.95 0.28 -11.65
CA LYS A 152 -13.75 1.15 -12.83
C LYS A 152 -13.01 2.43 -12.46
N TRP A 153 -13.44 3.10 -11.39
CA TRP A 153 -12.82 4.33 -10.89
C TRP A 153 -11.35 4.13 -10.51
N LEU A 154 -10.96 2.99 -9.92
CA LEU A 154 -9.56 2.66 -9.66
C LEU A 154 -8.71 2.58 -10.95
N GLY A 155 -9.33 2.24 -12.07
CA GLY A 155 -8.69 2.17 -13.39
C GLY A 155 -8.70 3.47 -14.19
N TYR A 156 -9.24 4.56 -13.65
CA TYR A 156 -9.33 5.84 -14.35
C TYR A 156 -8.01 6.60 -14.33
N TYR A 157 -7.74 7.31 -15.43
CA TYR A 157 -6.73 8.35 -15.46
C TYR A 157 -7.40 9.66 -15.03
N ILE A 158 -7.28 10.01 -13.77
CA ILE A 158 -7.96 11.18 -13.22
C ILE A 158 -7.21 12.44 -13.64
N MET A 159 -7.93 13.40 -14.21
CA MET A 159 -7.33 14.65 -14.66
C MET A 159 -7.26 15.63 -13.50
N HIS A 160 -6.07 15.76 -12.91
CA HIS A 160 -5.85 16.84 -11.94
C HIS A 160 -5.60 18.15 -12.68
N GLY A 161 -6.10 19.25 -12.11
CA GLY A 161 -5.59 20.58 -12.47
C GLY A 161 -4.13 20.76 -12.05
N GLY A 162 -3.68 22.01 -11.93
CA GLY A 162 -2.30 22.32 -11.52
C GLY A 162 -1.93 21.78 -10.13
N LEU A 163 -1.23 20.64 -10.08
CA LEU A 163 -0.79 19.94 -8.86
C LEU A 163 0.16 20.77 -7.98
N PHE A 164 0.90 21.70 -8.58
CA PHE A 164 1.86 22.57 -7.91
C PHE A 164 1.25 23.44 -6.79
N LYS A 165 -0.07 23.65 -6.80
CA LYS A 165 -0.75 24.47 -5.79
C LYS A 165 -1.01 23.73 -4.47
N ARG A 166 -0.70 22.43 -4.39
CA ARG A 166 -0.95 21.58 -3.22
C ARG A 166 -2.35 21.75 -2.62
N ASN A 167 -3.36 21.95 -3.47
CA ASN A 167 -4.73 22.26 -3.06
C ASN A 167 -5.67 21.10 -3.39
N ILE A 168 -6.01 20.35 -2.35
CA ILE A 168 -6.82 19.13 -2.41
C ILE A 168 -8.25 19.37 -2.89
N THR A 169 -8.81 20.57 -2.67
CA THR A 169 -10.19 20.90 -3.05
C THR A 169 -10.33 21.11 -4.55
N ARG A 170 -9.22 21.27 -5.26
CA ARG A 170 -9.16 21.39 -6.72
C ARG A 170 -9.00 20.05 -7.43
N PHE A 171 -8.88 18.96 -6.68
CA PHE A 171 -8.86 17.66 -7.30
C PHE A 171 -10.21 17.35 -7.93
N ASP A 172 -10.11 16.75 -9.11
CA ASP A 172 -11.27 16.22 -9.79
C ASP A 172 -11.93 15.15 -8.91
N LYS A 173 -13.26 15.24 -8.79
CA LYS A 173 -14.07 14.36 -7.97
C LYS A 173 -14.42 13.04 -8.67
N GLY A 174 -13.82 12.71 -9.81
CA GLY A 174 -13.96 11.39 -10.41
C GLY A 174 -14.11 11.33 -11.93
N TYR A 175 -13.88 12.42 -12.65
CA TYR A 175 -13.85 12.39 -14.11
C TYR A 175 -12.57 11.72 -14.59
N SER A 176 -12.76 10.68 -15.40
CA SER A 176 -11.69 10.06 -16.17
C SER A 176 -11.33 10.94 -17.37
N ASP A 177 -10.04 11.00 -17.72
CA ASP A 177 -9.59 11.52 -19.02
C ASP A 177 -10.34 10.81 -20.15
N PRO A 178 -11.18 11.51 -20.93
CA PRO A 178 -11.96 10.88 -22.01
C PRO A 178 -11.08 10.35 -23.14
N ASN A 179 -9.82 10.81 -23.22
CA ASN A 179 -8.86 10.38 -24.24
C ASN A 179 -8.06 9.14 -23.81
N ARG A 180 -8.25 8.65 -22.58
CA ARG A 180 -7.56 7.47 -22.07
C ARG A 180 -8.54 6.38 -21.68
N ARG A 181 -8.25 5.17 -22.15
CA ARG A 181 -9.03 3.99 -21.82
C ARG A 181 -8.63 3.47 -20.44
N GLY A 182 -9.56 3.45 -19.50
CA GLY A 182 -9.31 2.87 -18.17
C GLY A 182 -9.09 1.36 -18.23
N THR A 183 -8.26 0.83 -17.33
CA THR A 183 -7.81 -0.58 -17.32
C THR A 183 -8.98 -1.58 -17.38
N PHE A 184 -10.04 -1.32 -16.61
CA PHE A 184 -11.17 -2.24 -16.48
C PHE A 184 -12.30 -2.00 -17.51
N ASN A 185 -12.19 -0.99 -18.38
CA ASN A 185 -13.26 -0.66 -19.35
C ASN A 185 -13.37 -1.67 -20.50
N CYS A 186 -12.41 -2.59 -20.60
CA CYS A 186 -12.22 -3.48 -21.75
C CYS A 186 -12.27 -4.94 -21.36
N LEU A 187 -12.20 -5.20 -20.06
CA LEU A 187 -11.98 -6.53 -19.53
C LEU A 187 -13.35 -7.24 -19.48
N PRO A 188 -13.53 -8.36 -20.21
CA PRO A 188 -14.73 -9.17 -20.05
C PRO A 188 -14.93 -9.55 -18.58
N LEU A 189 -16.19 -9.60 -18.14
CA LEU A 189 -16.50 -9.90 -16.74
C LEU A 189 -15.94 -11.26 -16.29
N GLN A 190 -15.91 -12.24 -17.19
CA GLN A 190 -15.33 -13.56 -16.94
C GLN A 190 -13.82 -13.47 -16.68
N GLU A 191 -13.08 -12.75 -17.53
CA GLU A 191 -11.64 -12.54 -17.35
C GLU A 191 -11.36 -11.77 -16.06
N LEU A 192 -12.17 -10.74 -15.76
CA LEU A 192 -12.09 -10.04 -14.49
C LEU A 192 -12.29 -10.99 -13.30
N ALA A 193 -13.27 -11.88 -13.37
CA ALA A 193 -13.58 -12.84 -12.30
C ALA A 193 -12.45 -13.86 -12.08
N GLU A 194 -11.69 -14.21 -13.13
CA GLU A 194 -10.51 -15.07 -13.03
C GLU A 194 -9.29 -14.33 -12.43
N MET A 195 -9.27 -12.99 -12.50
CA MET A 195 -8.19 -12.15 -11.99
C MET A 195 -8.39 -11.70 -10.54
N ILE A 196 -9.61 -11.80 -10.00
CA ILE A 196 -9.95 -11.27 -8.66
C ILE A 196 -10.52 -12.35 -7.75
N ASP A 197 -10.08 -12.34 -6.48
CA ASP A 197 -10.70 -13.16 -5.43
C ASP A 197 -11.63 -12.28 -4.59
N LEU A 198 -12.92 -12.30 -4.92
CA LEU A 198 -13.94 -11.57 -4.16
C LEU A 198 -14.25 -12.22 -2.80
N ASN A 199 -13.90 -13.49 -2.60
CA ASN A 199 -14.14 -14.16 -1.31
C ASN A 199 -13.24 -13.57 -0.23
N ALA A 200 -11.98 -13.32 -0.54
CA ALA A 200 -11.05 -12.62 0.35
C ALA A 200 -11.55 -11.21 0.69
N SER A 201 -12.23 -10.54 -0.25
CA SER A 201 -12.81 -9.23 -0.01
C SER A 201 -13.89 -9.24 1.07
N SER A 202 -14.87 -10.14 0.95
CA SER A 202 -15.97 -10.23 1.93
C SER A 202 -15.51 -10.66 3.34
N ARG A 203 -14.44 -11.44 3.43
CA ARG A 203 -13.96 -12.02 4.70
C ARG A 203 -12.90 -11.19 5.40
N SER A 204 -12.13 -10.38 4.68
CA SER A 204 -11.09 -9.56 5.28
C SER A 204 -10.87 -8.21 4.63
N ASP A 205 -10.75 -8.08 3.30
CA ASP A 205 -10.36 -6.77 2.72
C ASP A 205 -11.43 -5.69 2.92
N SER A 206 -12.70 -6.08 2.96
CA SER A 206 -13.79 -5.17 3.30
C SER A 206 -13.90 -4.93 4.81
N LEU A 207 -13.38 -5.85 5.63
CA LEU A 207 -13.37 -5.73 7.09
C LEU A 207 -12.20 -4.90 7.61
N ILE A 208 -11.08 -4.92 6.89
CA ILE A 208 -9.99 -3.99 7.04
C ILE A 208 -10.41 -2.80 6.22
N PRO A 209 -11.13 -1.83 6.80
CA PRO A 209 -11.49 -0.68 6.03
C PRO A 209 -10.16 -0.06 5.66
N ASP A 210 -9.84 0.01 4.35
CA ASP A 210 -8.84 0.95 3.93
C ASP A 210 -9.24 2.25 4.63
N ALA A 211 -8.29 2.87 5.32
CA ALA A 211 -8.47 4.16 5.93
C ALA A 211 -9.28 5.12 5.02
N SER A 212 -9.19 4.92 3.71
CA SER A 212 -9.96 5.57 2.67
C SER A 212 -11.49 5.37 2.62
N LEU A 213 -12.07 4.35 3.26
CA LEU A 213 -13.53 4.14 3.31
C LEU A 213 -14.18 4.76 4.55
N GLY A 214 -13.41 5.55 5.31
CA GLY A 214 -13.96 6.44 6.34
C GLY A 214 -14.25 5.78 7.69
N GLN A 215 -13.78 4.56 7.94
CA GLN A 215 -13.83 3.98 9.29
C GLN A 215 -12.68 4.55 10.14
N PRO A 216 -12.98 5.34 11.19
CA PRO A 216 -11.95 6.10 11.91
C PRO A 216 -10.87 5.24 12.58
N GLY A 217 -11.19 4.01 12.98
CA GLY A 217 -10.29 3.15 13.75
C GLY A 217 -8.98 2.80 13.03
N PHE A 218 -9.03 2.48 11.73
CA PHE A 218 -7.82 2.12 10.98
C PHE A 218 -6.98 3.33 10.56
N LEU A 219 -7.55 4.54 10.54
CA LEU A 219 -6.80 5.75 10.19
C LEU A 219 -5.61 5.95 11.12
N LYS A 220 -5.88 5.88 12.42
CA LYS A 220 -4.88 6.09 13.46
C LYS A 220 -3.85 4.97 13.46
N VAL A 221 -4.30 3.71 13.39
CA VAL A 221 -3.40 2.54 13.33
C VAL A 221 -2.49 2.60 12.10
N ALA A 222 -3.04 2.91 10.92
CA ALA A 222 -2.24 3.08 9.71
C ALA A 222 -1.24 4.23 9.84
N GLY A 223 -1.59 5.32 10.51
CA GLY A 223 -0.67 6.42 10.83
C GLY A 223 0.48 5.99 11.74
N ILE A 224 0.19 5.24 12.81
CA ILE A 224 1.21 4.68 13.73
C ILE A 224 2.16 3.76 12.97
N ILE A 225 1.63 2.83 12.17
CA ILE A 225 2.44 1.89 11.39
C ILE A 225 3.27 2.62 10.33
N THR A 226 2.70 3.60 9.64
CA THR A 226 3.43 4.41 8.65
C THR A 226 4.59 5.15 9.32
N ASN A 227 4.35 5.78 10.46
CA ASN A 227 5.40 6.47 11.22
C ASN A 227 6.50 5.50 11.66
N LYS A 228 6.12 4.34 12.20
CA LYS A 228 7.08 3.30 12.59
C LYS A 228 7.87 2.74 11.41
N ALA A 229 7.23 2.55 10.26
CA ALA A 229 7.86 1.98 9.08
C ALA A 229 8.83 2.96 8.40
N LEU A 230 8.49 4.25 8.35
CA LEU A 230 9.15 5.22 7.49
C LEU A 230 9.97 6.28 8.24
N PHE A 231 9.61 6.61 9.49
CA PHE A 231 10.16 7.77 10.20
C PHE A 231 10.77 7.43 11.57
N ASP A 232 10.52 6.25 12.12
CA ASP A 232 11.24 5.75 13.31
C ASP A 232 12.70 5.46 12.94
N THR A 233 13.67 5.91 13.74
CA THR A 233 15.10 5.75 13.42
C THR A 233 15.60 4.31 13.59
N LEU A 234 14.92 3.48 14.37
CA LEU A 234 15.28 2.08 14.59
C LEU A 234 14.94 1.22 13.37
N THR A 235 13.84 1.51 12.69
CA THR A 235 13.38 0.71 11.55
C THR A 235 14.39 0.73 10.39
N PRO A 236 14.82 1.88 9.85
CA PRO A 236 15.80 1.93 8.77
C PRO A 236 17.18 1.42 9.18
N SER A 237 17.57 1.62 10.44
CA SER A 237 18.80 1.05 11.00
C SER A 237 18.76 -0.49 10.95
N ALA A 238 17.64 -1.09 11.34
CA ALA A 238 17.43 -2.53 11.32
C ALA A 238 17.32 -3.11 9.89
N TRP A 239 16.90 -2.29 8.92
CA TRP A 239 16.94 -2.64 7.49
C TRP A 239 18.30 -2.38 6.82
N GLY A 240 19.34 -1.96 7.55
CA GLY A 240 20.66 -1.71 7.00
C GLY A 240 20.73 -0.51 6.04
N GLY A 241 19.88 0.50 6.23
CA GLY A 241 19.87 1.70 5.38
C GLY A 241 19.14 1.52 4.04
N MET A 242 18.20 0.58 3.96
CA MET A 242 17.38 0.30 2.77
C MET A 242 16.70 1.56 2.22
N ASP A 243 16.79 1.79 0.90
CA ASP A 243 16.06 2.87 0.22
C ASP A 243 14.54 2.67 0.30
N VAL A 244 13.78 3.72 0.59
CA VAL A 244 12.32 3.70 0.46
C VAL A 244 11.86 4.66 -0.61
N TRP A 245 11.09 4.14 -1.56
CA TRP A 245 10.58 4.87 -2.72
C TRP A 245 9.07 4.98 -2.63
N HIS A 246 8.55 6.19 -2.67
CA HIS A 246 7.13 6.43 -2.87
C HIS A 246 6.86 6.79 -4.33
N LEU A 247 6.15 5.92 -5.04
CA LEU A 247 5.76 6.15 -6.43
C LEU A 247 4.37 6.77 -6.49
N PHE A 248 4.22 7.78 -7.35
CA PHE A 248 2.92 8.32 -7.73
C PHE A 248 2.98 8.91 -9.15
N GLY A 249 1.82 9.09 -9.77
CA GLY A 249 1.68 9.70 -11.08
C GLY A 249 0.63 10.81 -11.08
N ASN A 250 0.73 11.71 -12.04
CA ASN A 250 -0.13 12.90 -12.15
C ASN A 250 -1.57 12.59 -12.61
N SER A 251 -1.92 11.31 -12.81
CA SER A 251 -3.27 10.87 -13.12
C SER A 251 -3.83 9.89 -12.08
N ASN A 252 -3.20 9.83 -10.90
CA ASN A 252 -3.62 8.97 -9.81
C ASN A 252 -4.90 9.46 -9.13
N ILE A 253 -5.43 8.65 -8.23
CA ILE A 253 -6.49 9.06 -7.31
C ILE A 253 -6.04 10.23 -6.42
N PRO A 254 -6.89 11.27 -6.20
CA PRO A 254 -6.59 12.46 -5.37
C PRO A 254 -5.95 12.17 -4.01
N GLN A 255 -6.40 11.11 -3.34
CA GLN A 255 -5.91 10.64 -2.05
C GLN A 255 -4.43 10.27 -2.08
N ILE A 256 -3.92 9.85 -3.24
CA ILE A 256 -2.51 9.49 -3.43
C ILE A 256 -1.66 10.74 -3.43
N MET A 257 -2.08 11.75 -4.17
CA MET A 257 -1.39 13.04 -4.23
C MET A 257 -1.31 13.69 -2.84
N ALA A 258 -2.42 13.63 -2.10
CA ALA A 258 -2.47 14.15 -0.73
C ALA A 258 -1.52 13.40 0.22
N ALA A 259 -1.43 12.06 0.08
CA ALA A 259 -0.47 11.28 0.85
C ALA A 259 0.98 11.60 0.47
N THR A 260 1.27 11.80 -0.82
CA THR A 260 2.59 12.23 -1.27
C THR A 260 3.00 13.54 -0.61
N TRP A 261 2.13 14.55 -0.64
CA TRP A 261 2.37 15.84 0.00
C TRP A 261 2.60 15.71 1.51
N PHE A 262 1.77 14.91 2.18
CA PHE A 262 1.97 14.62 3.60
C PHE A 262 3.34 14.00 3.89
N LEU A 263 3.79 13.04 3.09
CA LEU A 263 5.10 12.39 3.26
C LEU A 263 6.25 13.37 3.01
N GLU A 264 6.14 14.23 1.98
CA GLU A 264 7.10 15.31 1.73
C GLU A 264 7.22 16.23 2.95
N ASP A 265 6.09 16.63 3.54
CA ASP A 265 6.08 17.50 4.73
C ASP A 265 6.73 16.80 5.94
N GLN A 266 6.42 15.51 6.17
CA GLN A 266 7.04 14.75 7.26
C GLN A 266 8.57 14.66 7.11
N VAL A 267 9.07 14.42 5.89
CA VAL A 267 10.51 14.39 5.62
C VAL A 267 11.16 15.75 5.88
N HIS A 268 10.52 16.84 5.46
CA HIS A 268 11.04 18.20 5.68
C HIS A 268 11.01 18.63 7.15
N CYS A 269 10.03 18.19 7.93
CA CYS A 269 9.92 18.50 9.36
C CYS A 269 10.88 17.69 10.24
N GLN A 270 11.54 16.65 9.73
CA GLN A 270 12.52 15.85 10.47
C GLN A 270 13.95 16.12 9.95
N PRO A 271 14.64 17.16 10.44
CA PRO A 271 15.95 17.60 9.93
C PRO A 271 17.09 16.57 10.11
N TYR A 272 16.83 15.42 10.76
CA TYR A 272 17.79 14.35 11.00
C TYR A 272 17.50 13.06 10.22
N ALA A 273 16.54 13.07 9.28
CA ALA A 273 16.13 11.89 8.52
C ALA A 273 16.94 11.63 7.22
N ILE A 274 18.10 12.27 7.03
CA ILE A 274 18.99 12.10 5.85
C ILE A 274 20.41 11.73 6.27
#